data_AF-A0A9Q3D1V9-F1
#
_entry.id   AF-A0A9Q3D1V9-F1
#
_cell.length_a   1.000
_cell.length_b   1.000
_cell.length_c   1.000
_cell.angle_alpha   90.00
_cell.angle_beta   90.00
_cell.angle_gamma   90.00
#
_symmetry.space_group_name_H-M   'P 1'
#
loop_
_entity.id
_entity.type
_entity.pdbx_description
1 polymer ?
#
loop_
_entity_poly.entity_id
_entity_poly.type
_entity_poly.pdbx_seq_one_letter_code
_entity_poly.pdbx_strand_id
1 'polypeptide(L)'
;MLQEDFHIPDEIIVGKLHSLLTRTAKKWYYKIRQDHGKHNWSWWKSEVITKWANNSWRFKMENAFESAIFSSENDKPLTWFFKKKDRLSALHPDMSDTMINMKILRKCGGELEHAIKCICVEPCLTEDYINAMEDIITRT
;
A
#
# COMPACT_ATOMS: atom_id res chain seq x y z
N MET A 1 6.08 -13.49 8.83
CA MET A 1 6.36 -13.09 7.43
C MET A 1 6.53 -14.39 6.63
N LEU A 2 5.96 -14.58 5.42
CA LEU A 2 5.83 -15.89 4.75
C LEU A 2 7.07 -16.81 4.73
N GLN A 3 8.29 -16.28 4.75
CA GLN A 3 9.52 -17.07 4.86
C GLN A 3 9.73 -17.65 6.27
N GLU A 4 9.49 -16.85 7.30
CA GLU A 4 9.60 -17.23 8.73
C GLU A 4 8.46 -18.17 9.14
N ASP A 5 7.25 -17.95 8.60
CA ASP A 5 6.06 -18.71 8.98
C ASP A 5 6.04 -20.11 8.33
N PHE A 6 6.71 -20.29 7.18
CA PHE A 6 6.64 -21.52 6.36
C PHE A 6 8.00 -22.16 6.03
N HIS A 7 9.12 -21.62 6.54
CA HIS A 7 10.49 -22.13 6.28
C HIS A 7 10.77 -22.38 4.79
N ILE A 8 10.24 -21.52 3.91
CA ILE A 8 10.35 -21.73 2.46
C ILE A 8 11.81 -21.47 2.04
N PRO A 9 12.48 -22.44 1.39
CA PRO A 9 13.82 -22.25 0.85
C PRO A 9 13.90 -21.08 -0.13
N ASP A 10 15.01 -20.35 -0.09
CA ASP A 10 15.24 -19.18 -0.95
C ASP A 10 15.16 -19.54 -2.44
N GLU A 11 15.55 -20.76 -2.83
CA GLU A 11 15.46 -21.23 -4.20
C GLU A 11 14.00 -21.28 -4.70
N ILE A 12 13.06 -21.62 -3.81
CA ILE A 12 11.64 -21.67 -4.13
C ILE A 12 11.09 -20.24 -4.26
N ILE A 13 11.47 -19.35 -3.34
CA ILE A 13 11.04 -17.93 -3.37
C ILE A 13 11.55 -17.25 -4.64
N VAL A 14 12.86 -17.38 -4.91
CA VAL A 14 13.52 -16.80 -6.10
C VAL A 14 13.03 -17.46 -7.38
N GLY A 15 12.69 -18.75 -7.35
CA GLY A 15 12.04 -19.46 -8.45
C GLY A 15 10.66 -18.87 -8.78
N LYS A 16 9.85 -18.54 -7.76
CA LYS A 16 8.54 -17.91 -7.94
C LYS A 16 8.60 -16.48 -8.47
N LEU A 17 9.69 -15.75 -8.26
CA LEU A 17 9.85 -14.41 -8.85
C LEU A 17 9.71 -14.44 -10.38
N HIS A 18 10.18 -15.51 -11.03
CA HIS A 18 10.00 -15.68 -12.48
C HIS A 18 8.53 -15.69 -12.91
N SER A 19 7.64 -16.33 -12.13
CA SER A 19 6.21 -16.42 -12.44
C SER A 19 5.44 -15.17 -12.01
N LEU A 20 5.89 -14.49 -10.95
CA LEU A 20 5.22 -13.31 -10.40
C LEU A 20 5.52 -12.04 -11.22
N LEU A 21 6.76 -11.89 -11.69
CA LEU A 21 7.17 -10.72 -12.45
C LEU A 21 6.69 -10.83 -13.90
N THR A 22 6.14 -9.74 -14.41
CA THR A 22 5.63 -9.66 -15.78
C THR A 22 6.34 -8.58 -16.59
N ARG A 23 6.28 -8.70 -17.93
CA ARG A 23 6.77 -7.70 -18.89
C ARG A 23 8.19 -7.19 -18.59
N THR A 24 8.34 -5.90 -18.33
CA THR A 24 9.62 -5.22 -18.08
C THR A 24 10.28 -5.71 -16.80
N ALA A 25 9.50 -6.02 -15.76
CA ALA A 25 10.05 -6.54 -14.52
C ALA A 25 10.61 -7.96 -14.68
N LYS A 26 9.95 -8.79 -15.50
CA LYS A 26 10.46 -10.12 -15.86
C LYS A 26 11.77 -10.04 -16.62
N LYS A 27 11.87 -9.14 -17.60
CA LYS A 27 13.11 -8.91 -18.38
C LYS A 27 14.26 -8.44 -17.48
N TRP A 28 13.98 -7.50 -16.56
CA TRP A 28 14.96 -7.05 -15.57
C TRP A 28 15.46 -8.21 -14.70
N TYR A 29 14.55 -9.03 -14.19
CA TYR A 29 14.90 -10.16 -13.33
C TYR A 29 15.85 -11.13 -14.04
N TYR A 30 15.56 -11.46 -15.30
CA TYR A 30 16.45 -12.33 -16.08
C TYR A 30 17.82 -11.74 -16.31
N LYS A 31 17.90 -10.44 -16.62
CA LYS A 31 19.18 -9.76 -16.79
C LYS A 31 20.01 -9.82 -15.50
N ILE A 32 19.43 -9.42 -14.37
CA ILE A 32 20.12 -9.44 -13.07
C ILE A 32 20.55 -10.86 -12.70
N ARG A 33 19.70 -11.87 -12.95
CA ARG A 33 20.04 -13.28 -12.71
C ARG A 33 21.15 -13.80 -13.63
N GLN A 34 21.24 -13.31 -14.86
CA GLN A 34 22.32 -13.64 -15.78
C GLN A 34 23.65 -12.98 -15.35
N ASP A 35 23.60 -11.71 -14.93
CA ASP A 35 24.78 -10.92 -14.59
C ASP A 35 25.37 -11.32 -13.22
N HIS A 36 24.53 -11.67 -12.24
CA HIS A 36 24.96 -11.95 -10.85
C HIS A 36 24.80 -13.43 -10.43
N GLY A 37 24.11 -14.26 -11.22
CA GLY A 37 23.92 -15.67 -10.91
C GLY A 37 22.85 -15.94 -9.84
N LYS A 38 23.08 -16.96 -9.00
CA LYS A 38 22.13 -17.37 -7.93
C LYS A 38 22.44 -16.61 -6.64
N HIS A 39 21.40 -16.03 -6.05
CA HIS A 39 21.48 -15.31 -4.77
C HIS A 39 20.27 -15.62 -3.90
N ASN A 40 20.44 -15.37 -2.60
CA ASN A 40 19.44 -15.55 -1.55
C ASN A 40 18.28 -14.52 -1.67
N TRP A 41 17.19 -14.76 -0.96
CA TRP A 41 16.00 -13.91 -1.04
C TRP A 41 16.25 -12.49 -0.52
N SER A 42 17.06 -12.36 0.54
CA SER A 42 17.42 -11.06 1.12
C SER A 42 18.09 -10.14 0.09
N TRP A 43 19.03 -10.68 -0.70
CA TRP A 43 19.69 -9.95 -1.77
C TRP A 43 18.69 -9.53 -2.87
N TRP A 44 17.83 -10.44 -3.32
CA TRP A 44 16.79 -10.13 -4.30
C TRP A 44 15.83 -9.05 -3.82
N LYS A 45 15.45 -9.08 -2.54
CA LYS A 45 14.63 -8.04 -1.92
C LYS A 45 15.32 -6.67 -1.99
N SER A 46 16.62 -6.62 -1.69
CA SER A 46 17.42 -5.38 -1.81
C SER A 46 17.45 -4.84 -3.24
N GLU A 47 17.68 -5.72 -4.23
CA GLU A 47 17.70 -5.32 -5.64
C GLU A 47 16.34 -4.81 -6.14
N VAL A 48 15.26 -5.46 -5.73
CA VAL A 48 13.89 -5.03 -6.03
C VAL A 48 13.64 -3.63 -5.45
N ILE A 49 13.98 -3.42 -4.19
CA ILE A 49 13.84 -2.11 -3.52
C ILE A 49 14.69 -1.06 -4.25
N THR A 50 15.94 -1.36 -4.56
CA THR A 50 16.85 -0.45 -5.26
C THR A 50 16.31 -0.06 -6.64
N LYS A 51 15.76 -1.02 -7.38
CA LYS A 51 15.25 -0.77 -8.74
C LYS A 51 13.97 0.04 -8.74
N TRP A 52 13.01 -0.29 -7.87
CA TRP A 52 11.63 0.20 -7.96
C TRP A 52 11.18 1.10 -6.83
N ALA A 53 11.81 1.07 -5.65
CA ALA A 53 11.48 1.92 -4.51
C ALA A 53 12.44 3.12 -4.37
N ASN A 54 12.92 3.63 -5.51
CA ASN A 54 13.79 4.80 -5.57
C ASN A 54 13.05 6.11 -5.21
N ASN A 55 13.80 7.19 -5.00
CA ASN A 55 13.24 8.49 -4.61
C ASN A 55 12.21 9.03 -5.60
N SER A 56 12.38 8.78 -6.89
CA SER A 56 11.40 9.18 -7.91
C SER A 56 10.07 8.44 -7.75
N TRP A 57 10.10 7.16 -7.41
CA TRP A 57 8.89 6.40 -7.10
C TRP A 57 8.22 6.92 -5.82
N ARG A 58 9.00 7.18 -4.76
CA ARG A 58 8.49 7.73 -3.50
C ARG A 58 7.77 9.06 -3.73
N PHE A 59 8.44 10.00 -4.40
CA PHE A 59 7.86 11.28 -4.78
C PHE A 59 6.59 11.14 -5.62
N LYS A 60 6.57 10.21 -6.59
CA LYS A 60 5.38 9.93 -7.39
C LYS A 60 4.22 9.42 -6.54
N MET A 61 4.49 8.52 -5.58
CA MET A 61 3.46 7.97 -4.70
C MET A 61 2.95 9.01 -3.71
N GLU A 62 3.83 9.83 -3.14
CA GLU A 62 3.47 10.97 -2.28
C GLU A 62 2.55 11.94 -3.03
N ASN A 63 2.95 12.41 -4.21
CA ASN A 63 2.11 13.31 -5.02
C ASN A 63 0.76 12.68 -5.39
N ALA A 64 0.74 11.38 -5.71
CA ALA A 64 -0.49 10.66 -6.01
C ALA A 64 -1.39 10.48 -4.78
N PHE A 65 -0.85 10.48 -3.57
CA PHE A 65 -1.62 10.52 -2.33
C PHE A 65 -2.09 11.95 -2.05
N GLU A 66 -1.22 12.94 -2.18
CA GLU A 66 -1.54 14.33 -1.86
C GLU A 66 -2.68 14.90 -2.73
N SER A 67 -2.65 14.59 -4.03
CA SER A 67 -3.68 14.98 -5.00
C SER A 67 -4.98 14.17 -4.91
N ALA A 68 -5.00 13.08 -4.13
CA ALA A 68 -6.17 12.22 -4.07
C ALA A 68 -7.15 12.69 -2.99
N ILE A 69 -8.11 13.51 -3.41
CA ILE A 69 -9.27 13.91 -2.61
C ILE A 69 -10.39 12.89 -2.87
N PHE A 70 -11.12 12.51 -1.83
CA PHE A 70 -12.28 11.64 -1.96
C PHE A 70 -13.46 12.39 -2.58
N SER A 71 -14.20 11.72 -3.47
CA SER A 71 -15.45 12.24 -4.06
C SER A 71 -16.55 11.18 -3.98
N SER A 72 -17.65 11.47 -3.30
CA SER A 72 -18.79 10.54 -3.17
C SER A 72 -19.44 10.17 -4.52
N GLU A 73 -19.30 11.04 -5.53
CA GLU A 73 -19.81 10.79 -6.89
C GLU A 73 -18.96 9.77 -7.66
N ASN A 74 -17.65 9.71 -7.39
CA ASN A 74 -16.69 8.97 -8.22
C ASN A 74 -16.03 7.79 -7.50
N ASP A 75 -15.99 7.82 -6.16
CA ASP A 75 -15.23 6.90 -5.34
C ASP A 75 -16.14 6.06 -4.44
N LYS A 76 -15.85 4.76 -4.35
CA LYS A 76 -16.48 3.88 -3.35
C LYS A 76 -15.61 3.84 -2.09
N PRO A 77 -16.15 4.19 -0.90
CA PRO A 77 -15.39 4.31 0.35
C PRO A 77 -14.43 3.14 0.61
N LEU A 78 -14.93 1.91 0.66
CA LEU A 78 -14.13 0.70 0.87
C LEU A 78 -12.90 0.62 -0.05
N THR A 79 -13.13 0.68 -1.36
CA THR A 79 -12.05 0.50 -2.36
C THR A 79 -11.07 1.67 -2.36
N TRP A 80 -11.57 2.88 -2.13
CA TRP A 80 -10.75 4.08 -2.13
C TRP A 80 -9.88 4.10 -0.88
N PHE A 81 -10.45 3.82 0.29
CA PHE A 81 -9.77 3.82 1.57
C PHE A 81 -8.63 2.79 1.58
N PHE A 82 -8.90 1.54 1.21
CA PHE A 82 -7.86 0.51 1.12
C PHE A 82 -6.74 0.88 0.15
N LYS A 83 -7.08 1.45 -1.02
CA LYS A 83 -6.07 1.92 -1.98
C LYS A 83 -5.17 3.01 -1.40
N LYS A 84 -5.68 3.88 -0.51
CA LYS A 84 -4.87 4.87 0.19
C LYS A 84 -4.04 4.24 1.32
N LYS A 85 -4.63 3.32 2.08
CA LYS A 85 -3.96 2.56 3.14
C LYS A 85 -2.75 1.80 2.59
N ASP A 86 -2.92 1.06 1.50
CA ASP A 86 -1.83 0.33 0.84
C ASP A 86 -0.69 1.25 0.42
N ARG A 87 -1.04 2.41 -0.15
CA ARG A 87 -0.05 3.40 -0.60
C ARG A 87 0.72 4.00 0.57
N LEU A 88 0.04 4.40 1.64
CA LEU A 88 0.69 4.95 2.83
C LEU A 88 1.54 3.91 3.56
N SER A 89 1.06 2.67 3.66
CA SER A 89 1.81 1.56 4.25
C SER A 89 3.09 1.25 3.45
N ALA A 90 3.04 1.37 2.12
CA ALA A 90 4.22 1.20 1.27
C ALA A 90 5.21 2.37 1.38
N LEU A 91 4.74 3.59 1.64
CA LEU A 91 5.59 4.78 1.83
C LEU A 91 6.18 4.86 3.25
N HIS A 92 5.42 4.44 4.25
CA HIS A 92 5.72 4.57 5.66
C HIS A 92 5.40 3.25 6.39
N PRO A 93 6.23 2.21 6.23
CA PRO A 93 5.97 0.89 6.81
C PRO A 93 5.95 0.89 8.35
N ASP A 94 6.58 1.88 8.99
CA ASP A 94 6.64 2.00 10.45
C ASP A 94 5.49 2.87 11.02
N MET A 95 4.56 3.32 10.18
CA MET A 95 3.43 4.15 10.60
C MET A 95 2.30 3.29 11.19
N SER A 96 1.71 3.72 12.30
CA SER A 96 0.57 3.02 12.89
C SER A 96 -0.68 3.12 12.02
N ASP A 97 -1.53 2.09 12.08
CA ASP A 97 -2.82 2.06 11.38
C ASP A 97 -3.70 3.26 11.74
N THR A 98 -3.73 3.67 13.00
CA THR A 98 -4.46 4.88 13.44
C THR A 98 -3.97 6.14 12.73
N MET A 99 -2.65 6.31 12.63
CA MET A 99 -2.06 7.47 11.94
C MET A 99 -2.33 7.42 10.42
N ILE A 100 -2.27 6.23 9.83
CA ILE A 100 -2.63 6.01 8.42
C ILE A 100 -4.09 6.42 8.19
N ASN A 101 -5.01 5.91 9.01
CA ASN A 101 -6.44 6.19 8.90
C ASN A 101 -6.72 7.69 9.05
N MET A 102 -6.11 8.36 10.04
CA MET A 102 -6.23 9.81 10.21
C MET A 102 -5.71 10.60 9.01
N LYS A 103 -4.61 10.18 8.38
CA LYS A 103 -4.12 10.81 7.14
C LYS A 103 -5.08 10.64 5.97
N ILE A 104 -5.73 9.48 5.87
CA ILE A 104 -6.73 9.20 4.84
C ILE A 104 -7.97 10.07 5.05
N LEU A 105 -8.46 10.21 6.30
CA LEU A 105 -9.63 11.03 6.60
C LEU A 105 -9.45 12.51 6.23
N ARG A 106 -8.24 13.06 6.38
CA ARG A 106 -7.92 14.43 5.93
C ARG A 106 -8.15 14.65 4.43
N LYS A 107 -8.21 13.57 3.65
CA LYS A 107 -8.50 13.61 2.21
C LYS A 107 -10.00 13.51 1.89
N CYS A 108 -10.86 13.31 2.90
CA CYS A 108 -12.33 13.29 2.77
C CYS A 108 -12.96 14.69 2.74
N GLY A 109 -12.22 15.73 3.12
CA GLY A 109 -12.73 17.10 3.20
C GLY A 109 -13.46 17.38 4.52
N GLY A 110 -13.54 18.66 4.90
CA GLY A 110 -13.81 19.08 6.28
C GLY A 110 -15.11 18.54 6.90
N GLU A 111 -16.24 18.60 6.18
CA GLU A 111 -17.53 18.16 6.73
C GLU A 111 -17.58 16.64 6.91
N LEU A 112 -17.17 15.88 5.88
CA LEU A 112 -17.14 14.42 5.92
C LEU A 112 -16.12 13.90 6.94
N GLU A 113 -14.92 14.50 6.98
CA GLU A 113 -13.90 14.21 8.00
C GLU A 113 -14.44 14.42 9.41
N HIS A 114 -15.12 15.55 9.65
CA HIS A 114 -15.67 15.86 10.96
C HIS A 114 -16.77 14.88 11.36
N ALA A 115 -17.71 14.60 10.46
CA ALA A 115 -18.80 13.66 10.71
C ALA A 115 -18.28 12.25 11.03
N ILE A 116 -17.29 11.75 10.29
CA ILE A 116 -16.67 10.44 10.55
C ILE A 116 -16.00 10.44 11.93
N LYS A 117 -15.25 11.49 12.29
CA LYS A 117 -14.59 11.59 13.60
C LYS A 117 -15.56 11.64 14.78
N CYS A 118 -16.76 12.20 14.59
CA CYS A 118 -17.79 12.17 15.61
C CYS A 118 -18.37 10.76 15.85
N ILE A 119 -18.37 9.90 14.83
CA ILE A 119 -18.85 8.51 14.93
C ILE A 119 -17.74 7.60 15.47
N CYS A 120 -16.52 7.76 14.94
CA CYS A 120 -15.36 6.94 15.23
C CYS A 120 -14.56 7.47 16.43
N VAL A 121 -15.01 7.14 17.64
CA VAL A 121 -14.26 7.45 18.88
C VAL A 121 -13.14 6.43 19.08
N GLU A 122 -11.93 6.89 19.36
CA GLU A 122 -10.77 6.01 19.53
C GLU A 122 -10.90 5.10 20.78
N PRO A 123 -10.41 3.83 20.71
CA PRO A 123 -9.73 3.20 19.58
C PRO A 123 -10.72 2.71 18.51
N CYS A 124 -10.40 2.97 17.24
CA CYS A 124 -11.27 2.68 16.11
C CYS A 124 -10.50 1.93 15.01
N LEU A 125 -11.09 0.87 14.48
CA LEU A 125 -10.49 0.03 13.45
C LEU A 125 -10.65 0.65 12.07
N THR A 126 -9.92 0.13 11.08
CA THR A 126 -10.00 0.63 9.70
C THR A 126 -11.42 0.46 9.14
N GLU A 127 -12.05 -0.66 9.47
CA GLU A 127 -13.39 -1.05 9.08
C GLU A 127 -14.44 -0.09 9.63
N ASP A 128 -14.26 0.39 10.86
CA ASP A 128 -15.18 1.33 11.49
C ASP A 128 -15.20 2.67 10.75
N TYR A 129 -14.02 3.18 10.35
CA TYR A 129 -13.92 4.40 9.54
C TYR A 129 -14.60 4.26 8.18
N ILE A 130 -14.45 3.10 7.55
CA ILE A 130 -15.07 2.80 6.25
C ILE A 130 -16.58 2.72 6.39
N ASN A 131 -17.09 1.98 7.39
CA ASN A 131 -18.52 1.84 7.66
C ASN A 131 -19.16 3.20 7.96
N ALA A 132 -18.52 4.03 8.80
CA ALA A 132 -19.01 5.37 9.09
C ALA A 132 -19.09 6.25 7.84
N MET A 133 -18.08 6.15 6.97
CA MET A 133 -18.04 6.87 5.70
C MET A 133 -19.15 6.42 4.74
N GLU A 134 -19.40 5.12 4.61
CA GLU A 134 -20.49 4.57 3.80
C GLU A 134 -21.87 4.99 4.33
N ASP A 135 -22.06 4.96 5.64
CA ASP A 135 -23.30 5.38 6.30
C ASP A 135 -23.60 6.87 6.05
N ILE A 136 -22.62 7.75 6.20
CA ILE A 136 -22.80 9.20 5.98
C ILE A 136 -23.15 9.49 4.52
N ILE A 137 -22.43 8.87 3.58
CA ILE A 137 -22.65 9.08 2.14
C ILE A 137 -24.02 8.53 1.71
N THR A 138 -24.48 7.42 2.28
CA THR A 138 -25.80 6.84 1.93
C THR A 138 -26.96 7.67 2.48
N ARG A 139 -26.75 8.43 3.57
CA ARG A 139 -27.78 9.27 4.21
C ARG A 139 -27.88 10.68 3.61
N THR A 140 -26.95 11.06 2.72
CA THR A 140 -26.85 12.39 2.10
C THR A 140 -27.21 12.28 0.61
#